data_AF-C4XF32-F1
#
_entry.id   AF-C4XF32-F1
#
_cell.length_a   1.000
_cell.length_b   1.000
_cell.length_c   1.000
_cell.angle_alpha   90.00
_cell.angle_beta   90.00
_cell.angle_gamma   90.00
#
_symmetry.space_group_name_H-M   'P 1'
#
loop_
_entity.id
_entity.type
_entity.pdbx_description
1 polymer ?
#
loop_
_entity_poly.entity_id
_entity_poly.type
_entity_poly.pdbx_seq_one_letter_code
_entity_poly.pdbx_strand_id
1 'polypeptide(L)'
;MKKYLEKENQLFKLDSEIKDKLQKSILQYAIQGKLVKQDPNDEPASKLLEAIQIEKNKLIKEGKIKKDKHESFIFQGEDKNYYEKIGSKVINITNEIPFEIPINWAWTRFKNIANLVLGKSPETNNINYWKNGVINWFTIADMKDKQIIEDSKKKISLQAKKEIFNNQMSKKGTLLLSFKLTIGKTSIINQDSVHNEAIVSINFYKDNNITKMFLLIFLGLLINNCEKINAIKGKTLNKEKLQKMLIPIPPIKNQNNILLITNKIIDLFKF
;
A
#
# COMPACT_ATOMS: atom_id res chain seq x y z
N MET A 1 22.02 -17.67 39.22
CA MET A 1 22.12 -18.36 37.91
C MET A 1 20.90 -18.12 37.02
N LYS A 2 19.64 -18.46 37.41
CA LYS A 2 18.42 -18.15 36.62
C LYS A 2 18.26 -16.69 36.19
N LYS A 3 18.44 -15.74 37.12
CA LYS A 3 18.36 -14.29 36.85
C LYS A 3 19.43 -13.77 35.88
N TYR A 4 20.56 -14.46 35.75
CA TYR A 4 21.63 -14.11 34.80
C TYR A 4 21.27 -14.60 33.39
N LEU A 5 20.83 -15.86 33.29
CA LEU A 5 20.35 -16.46 32.04
C LEU A 5 19.12 -15.71 31.46
N GLU A 6 18.21 -15.24 32.32
CA GLU A 6 17.09 -14.38 31.90
C GLU A 6 17.55 -13.04 31.32
N LYS A 7 18.58 -12.42 31.92
CA LYS A 7 19.15 -11.17 31.41
C LYS A 7 19.92 -11.37 30.10
N GLU A 8 20.66 -12.46 29.95
CA GLU A 8 21.33 -12.82 28.69
C GLU A 8 20.31 -13.06 27.56
N ASN A 9 19.22 -13.78 27.85
CA ASN A 9 18.13 -13.99 26.88
C ASN A 9 17.45 -12.66 26.50
N GLN A 10 17.27 -11.74 27.44
CA GLN A 10 16.75 -10.39 27.15
C GLN A 10 17.70 -9.58 26.29
N LEU A 11 19.01 -9.62 26.56
CA LEU A 11 20.04 -8.94 25.77
C LEU A 11 20.06 -9.48 24.33
N PHE A 12 20.10 -10.80 24.16
CA PHE A 12 20.06 -11.43 22.84
C PHE A 12 18.80 -11.08 22.06
N LYS A 13 17.64 -11.04 22.74
CA LYS A 13 16.38 -10.62 22.13
C LYS A 13 16.42 -9.14 21.73
N LEU A 14 16.98 -8.27 22.57
CA LEU A 14 17.10 -6.85 22.26
C LEU A 14 18.01 -6.62 21.04
N ASP A 15 19.17 -7.27 21.01
CA ASP A 15 20.14 -7.16 19.92
C ASP A 15 19.57 -7.67 18.59
N SER A 16 18.79 -8.75 18.61
CA SER A 16 18.11 -9.26 17.41
C SER A 16 16.95 -8.37 16.93
N GLU A 17 16.27 -7.65 17.83
CA GLU A 17 15.12 -6.79 17.47
C GLU A 17 15.47 -5.31 17.19
N ILE A 18 16.65 -4.83 17.63
CA ILE A 18 16.97 -3.40 17.60
C ILE A 18 16.99 -2.85 16.17
N LYS A 19 17.51 -3.63 15.22
CA LYS A 19 17.61 -3.25 13.80
C LYS A 19 16.20 -3.06 13.20
N ASP A 20 15.31 -4.00 13.43
CA ASP A 20 13.92 -3.95 12.96
C ASP A 20 13.14 -2.81 13.60
N LYS A 21 13.33 -2.56 14.91
CA LYS A 21 12.68 -1.46 15.62
C LYS A 21 13.16 -0.11 15.10
N LEU A 22 14.47 0.03 14.88
CA LEU A 22 15.06 1.25 14.33
C LEU A 22 14.53 1.52 12.92
N GLN A 23 14.53 0.51 12.04
CA GLN A 23 13.98 0.65 10.69
C GLN A 23 12.52 1.11 10.72
N LYS A 24 11.68 0.49 11.54
CA LYS A 24 10.26 0.88 11.69
C LYS A 24 10.12 2.31 12.21
N SER A 25 10.95 2.72 13.16
CA SER A 25 10.94 4.08 13.72
C SER A 25 11.30 5.12 12.66
N ILE A 26 12.34 4.87 11.87
CA ILE A 26 12.76 5.75 10.76
C ILE A 26 11.61 5.89 9.75
N LEU A 27 11.03 4.77 9.33
CA LEU A 27 9.91 4.79 8.38
C LEU A 27 8.68 5.51 8.97
N GLN A 28 8.43 5.39 10.27
CA GLN A 28 7.37 6.11 10.96
C GLN A 28 7.62 7.62 10.97
N TYR A 29 8.87 8.06 11.22
CA TYR A 29 9.23 9.48 11.19
C TYR A 29 9.13 10.04 9.77
N ALA A 30 9.40 9.23 8.76
CA ALA A 30 9.26 9.59 7.37
C ALA A 30 7.81 9.97 7.04
N ILE A 31 6.85 9.10 7.39
CA ILE A 31 5.42 9.32 7.11
C ILE A 31 4.76 10.37 8.00
N GLN A 32 5.44 10.80 9.08
CA GLN A 32 5.04 11.95 9.91
C GLN A 32 5.63 13.26 9.40
N GLY A 33 6.42 13.24 8.32
CA GLY A 33 7.08 14.42 7.79
C GLY A 33 8.24 14.95 8.64
N LYS A 34 8.75 14.14 9.59
CA LYS A 34 9.85 14.53 10.49
C LYS A 34 11.24 14.35 9.86
N LEU A 35 11.35 13.64 8.75
CA LEU A 35 12.62 13.41 8.05
C LEU A 35 12.98 14.50 7.03
N VAL A 36 12.06 15.38 6.67
CA VAL A 36 12.28 16.43 5.67
C VAL A 36 11.88 17.78 6.23
N LYS A 37 12.62 18.83 5.87
CA LYS A 37 12.23 20.22 6.17
C LYS A 37 10.89 20.53 5.48
N GLN A 38 9.98 21.14 6.22
CA GLN A 38 8.69 21.57 5.70
C GLN A 38 8.80 23.04 5.28
N ASP A 39 8.49 23.33 4.01
CA ASP A 39 8.38 24.69 3.51
C ASP A 39 6.89 25.04 3.35
N PRO A 40 6.37 26.05 4.08
CA PRO A 40 4.99 26.50 3.94
C PRO A 40 4.60 26.92 2.53
N ASN A 41 5.56 27.35 1.71
CA ASN A 41 5.32 27.82 0.34
C ASN A 41 5.38 26.71 -0.71
N ASP A 42 5.74 25.48 -0.32
CA ASP A 42 5.71 24.34 -1.24
C ASP A 42 4.28 24.03 -1.69
N GLU A 43 4.13 23.55 -2.93
CA GLU A 43 2.84 23.12 -3.47
C GLU A 43 2.19 22.07 -2.54
N PRO A 44 0.98 22.31 -2.03
CA PRO A 44 0.37 21.42 -1.06
C PRO A 44 -0.10 20.11 -1.68
N ALA A 45 -0.21 19.06 -0.87
CA ALA A 45 -0.72 17.76 -1.30
C ALA A 45 -2.14 17.81 -1.88
N SER A 46 -2.94 18.82 -1.52
CA SER A 46 -4.26 19.05 -2.10
C SER A 46 -4.22 19.19 -3.63
N LYS A 47 -3.17 19.78 -4.20
CA LYS A 47 -3.02 19.90 -5.66
C LYS A 47 -2.81 18.56 -6.36
N LEU A 48 -2.03 17.67 -5.74
CA LEU A 48 -1.88 16.30 -6.22
C LEU A 48 -3.22 15.55 -6.16
N LEU A 49 -3.96 15.70 -5.06
CA LEU A 49 -5.26 15.05 -4.88
C LEU A 49 -6.32 15.58 -5.85
N GLU A 50 -6.35 16.90 -6.10
CA GLU A 50 -7.20 17.52 -7.13
C GLU A 50 -6.91 16.90 -8.50
N ALA A 51 -5.63 16.79 -8.88
CA ALA A 51 -5.25 16.21 -10.16
C ALA A 51 -5.58 14.71 -10.28
N ILE A 52 -5.45 13.95 -9.20
CA ILE A 52 -5.89 12.54 -9.14
C ILE A 52 -7.40 12.45 -9.32
N GLN A 53 -8.17 13.33 -8.67
CA GLN A 53 -9.62 13.35 -8.75
C GLN A 53 -10.12 13.71 -10.16
N ILE A 54 -9.44 14.63 -10.86
CA ILE A 54 -9.72 14.95 -12.26
C ILE A 54 -9.51 13.71 -13.15
N GLU A 55 -8.39 13.02 -13.01
CA GLU A 55 -8.09 11.83 -13.82
C GLU A 55 -9.05 10.67 -13.49
N LYS A 56 -9.39 10.48 -12.20
CA LYS A 56 -10.42 9.53 -11.77
C LYS A 56 -11.75 9.81 -12.47
N ASN A 57 -12.19 11.08 -12.48
CA ASN A 57 -13.44 11.48 -13.12
C ASN A 57 -13.42 11.26 -14.65
N LYS A 58 -12.27 11.47 -15.29
CA LYS A 58 -12.07 11.14 -16.70
C LYS A 58 -12.23 9.64 -16.96
N LEU A 59 -11.58 8.79 -16.17
CA LEU A 59 -11.69 7.33 -16.28
C LEU A 59 -13.13 6.82 -16.05
N ILE A 60 -13.91 7.47 -15.16
CA ILE A 60 -15.33 7.18 -14.96
C ILE A 60 -16.13 7.53 -16.21
N LYS A 61 -15.90 8.71 -16.80
CA LYS A 61 -16.59 9.16 -18.03
C LYS A 61 -16.29 8.24 -19.21
N GLU A 62 -15.07 7.73 -19.30
CA GLU A 62 -14.64 6.75 -20.31
C GLU A 62 -15.15 5.32 -20.06
N GLY A 63 -15.85 5.06 -18.93
CA GLY A 63 -16.38 3.75 -18.58
C GLY A 63 -15.31 2.72 -18.15
N LYS A 64 -14.04 3.14 -18.00
CA LYS A 64 -12.93 2.26 -17.59
C LYS A 64 -13.03 1.85 -16.11
N ILE A 65 -13.66 2.69 -15.30
CA ILE A 65 -13.94 2.39 -13.89
C ILE A 65 -15.40 2.72 -13.56
N LYS A 66 -15.96 1.98 -12.60
CA LYS A 66 -17.31 2.26 -12.10
C LYS A 66 -17.31 3.55 -11.27
N LYS A 67 -18.38 4.33 -11.39
CA LYS A 67 -18.59 5.51 -10.55
C LYS A 67 -18.80 5.07 -9.10
N ASP A 68 -18.05 5.68 -8.17
CA ASP A 68 -18.32 5.54 -6.75
C ASP A 68 -19.64 6.23 -6.40
N LYS A 69 -20.46 5.59 -5.56
CA LYS A 69 -21.73 6.18 -5.11
C LYS A 69 -21.51 7.46 -4.29
N HIS A 70 -20.41 7.54 -3.55
CA HIS A 70 -20.10 8.66 -2.67
C HIS A 70 -18.61 9.01 -2.74
N GLU A 71 -18.29 10.11 -3.43
CA GLU A 71 -16.99 10.75 -3.33
C GLU A 71 -16.77 11.22 -1.90
N SER A 72 -15.54 11.06 -1.43
CA SER A 72 -15.16 11.58 -0.13
C SER A 72 -13.86 12.35 -0.19
N PHE A 73 -13.78 13.47 0.54
CA PHE A 73 -12.56 14.22 0.72
C PHE A 73 -12.36 14.53 2.20
N ILE A 74 -11.11 14.51 2.63
CA ILE A 74 -10.72 14.78 4.01
C ILE A 74 -10.05 16.15 4.07
N PHE A 75 -10.38 16.93 5.09
CA PHE A 75 -9.81 18.23 5.36
C PHE A 75 -9.69 18.47 6.87
N GLN A 76 -8.84 19.42 7.25
CA GLN A 76 -8.71 19.89 8.62
C GLN A 76 -9.53 21.17 8.80
N GLY A 77 -10.34 21.24 9.86
CA GLY A 77 -11.10 22.44 10.22
C GLY A 77 -10.25 23.46 10.97
N GLU A 78 -10.81 24.66 11.20
CA GLU A 78 -10.17 25.74 11.98
C GLU A 78 -9.93 25.32 13.44
N ASP A 79 -10.73 24.41 13.95
CA ASP A 79 -10.61 23.79 15.28
C ASP A 79 -9.53 22.70 15.36
N LYS A 80 -8.74 22.52 14.30
CA LYS A 80 -7.69 21.52 14.12
C LYS A 80 -8.18 20.06 14.07
N ASN A 81 -9.49 19.83 14.10
CA ASN A 81 -10.08 18.51 13.92
C ASN A 81 -10.11 18.10 12.45
N TYR A 82 -10.13 16.80 12.19
CA TYR A 82 -10.23 16.25 10.84
C TYR A 82 -11.65 15.84 10.52
N TYR A 83 -12.07 16.17 9.30
CA TYR A 83 -13.42 15.92 8.80
C TYR A 83 -13.37 15.21 7.45
N GLU A 84 -14.25 14.23 7.25
CA GLU A 84 -14.50 13.63 5.95
C GLU A 84 -15.88 14.06 5.45
N LYS A 85 -15.90 14.73 4.29
CA LYS A 85 -17.14 15.05 3.58
C LYS A 85 -17.47 13.94 2.60
N ILE A 86 -18.63 13.30 2.77
CA ILE A 86 -19.15 12.21 1.96
C ILE A 86 -20.46 12.69 1.32
N GLY A 87 -20.40 13.08 0.05
CA GLY A 87 -21.51 13.80 -0.58
C GLY A 87 -21.86 15.10 0.16
N SER A 88 -23.06 15.18 0.74
CA SER A 88 -23.50 16.32 1.55
C SER A 88 -23.20 16.19 3.05
N LYS A 89 -22.85 14.99 3.53
CA LYS A 89 -22.60 14.75 4.96
C LYS A 89 -21.16 15.07 5.31
N VAL A 90 -20.93 15.73 6.45
CA VAL A 90 -19.61 15.99 7.02
C VAL A 90 -19.51 15.22 8.33
N ILE A 91 -18.46 14.41 8.48
CA ILE A 91 -18.26 13.53 9.63
C ILE A 91 -16.91 13.87 10.26
N ASN A 92 -16.87 14.09 11.57
CA ASN A 92 -15.61 14.25 12.30
C ASN A 92 -14.92 12.87 12.40
N ILE A 93 -13.70 12.77 11.90
CA ILE A 93 -12.89 11.55 11.85
C ILE A 93 -11.59 11.69 12.66
N THR A 94 -11.48 12.70 13.53
CA THR A 94 -10.25 13.00 14.29
C THR A 94 -9.76 11.78 15.07
N ASN A 95 -10.68 11.00 15.63
CA ASN A 95 -10.35 9.78 16.38
C ASN A 95 -9.83 8.62 15.50
N GLU A 96 -9.99 8.70 14.17
CA GLU A 96 -9.42 7.74 13.22
C GLU A 96 -7.98 8.11 12.79
N ILE A 97 -7.56 9.36 13.02
CA ILE A 97 -6.27 9.87 12.56
C ILE A 97 -5.14 9.24 13.38
N PRO A 98 -4.25 8.43 12.77
CA PRO A 98 -3.27 7.67 13.55
C PRO A 98 -2.14 8.53 14.14
N PHE A 99 -1.84 9.65 13.50
CA PHE A 99 -0.78 10.58 13.89
C PHE A 99 -0.94 11.92 13.16
N GLU A 100 -0.28 12.95 13.70
CA GLU A 100 -0.20 14.26 13.07
C GLU A 100 0.69 14.25 11.83
N ILE A 101 0.27 15.03 10.82
CA ILE A 101 1.02 15.27 9.59
C ILE A 101 1.27 16.77 9.41
N PRO A 102 2.29 17.19 8.63
CA PRO A 102 2.52 18.60 8.34
C PRO A 102 1.33 19.26 7.63
N ILE A 103 1.18 20.58 7.81
CA ILE A 103 0.05 21.37 7.28
C ILE A 103 -0.10 21.27 5.75
N ASN A 104 1.01 21.11 5.02
CA ASN A 104 1.01 21.00 3.55
C ASN A 104 0.74 19.58 3.05
N TRP A 105 0.53 18.62 3.96
CA TRP A 105 0.16 17.25 3.63
C TRP A 105 -1.35 17.08 3.74
N ALA A 106 -1.87 15.99 3.19
CA ALA A 106 -3.28 15.68 3.27
C ALA A 106 -3.52 14.22 3.58
N TRP A 107 -4.50 13.94 4.42
CA TRP A 107 -5.06 12.60 4.54
C TRP A 107 -6.02 12.34 3.38
N THR A 108 -6.05 11.11 2.87
CA THR A 108 -7.06 10.66 1.91
C THR A 108 -7.41 9.20 2.14
N ARG A 109 -8.61 8.78 1.72
CA ARG A 109 -8.97 7.36 1.71
C ARG A 109 -8.31 6.67 0.52
N PHE A 110 -7.84 5.43 0.67
CA PHE A 110 -7.12 4.73 -0.40
C PHE A 110 -7.95 4.60 -1.69
N LYS A 111 -9.27 4.41 -1.58
CA LYS A 111 -10.21 4.37 -2.73
C LYS A 111 -10.20 5.64 -3.60
N ASN A 112 -9.73 6.76 -3.06
CA ASN A 112 -9.71 8.05 -3.76
C ASN A 112 -8.47 8.19 -4.66
N ILE A 113 -7.41 7.40 -4.42
CA ILE A 113 -6.17 7.47 -5.21
C ILE A 113 -5.95 6.26 -6.12
N ALA A 114 -6.58 5.11 -5.81
CA ALA A 114 -6.41 3.91 -6.61
C ALA A 114 -7.66 3.01 -6.62
N ASN A 115 -7.82 2.28 -7.72
CA ASN A 115 -8.71 1.12 -7.81
C ASN A 115 -7.95 -0.14 -7.37
N LEU A 116 -8.56 -0.90 -6.46
CA LEU A 116 -7.98 -2.12 -5.89
C LEU A 116 -8.56 -3.36 -6.57
N VAL A 117 -7.73 -4.14 -7.25
CA VAL A 117 -8.13 -5.34 -8.00
C VAL A 117 -7.62 -6.59 -7.29
N LEU A 118 -8.53 -7.47 -6.90
CA LEU A 118 -8.20 -8.73 -6.25
C LEU A 118 -7.75 -9.77 -7.28
N GLY A 119 -6.81 -10.63 -6.87
CA GLY A 119 -6.39 -11.77 -7.65
C GLY A 119 -7.39 -12.93 -7.58
N LYS A 120 -7.03 -14.06 -8.17
CA LYS A 120 -7.82 -15.29 -8.22
C LYS A 120 -6.92 -16.52 -8.15
N SER A 121 -7.44 -17.64 -7.67
CA SER A 121 -6.78 -18.94 -7.59
C SER A 121 -7.46 -19.92 -8.53
N PRO A 122 -6.79 -20.32 -9.64
CA PRO A 122 -7.21 -21.49 -10.41
C PRO A 122 -7.21 -22.75 -9.53
N GLU A 123 -8.08 -23.70 -9.84
CA GLU A 123 -8.10 -24.99 -9.16
C GLU A 123 -6.77 -25.72 -9.34
N THR A 124 -6.13 -26.08 -8.22
CA THR A 124 -4.81 -26.73 -8.25
C THR A 124 -4.84 -28.09 -8.96
N ASN A 125 -5.95 -28.81 -8.88
CA ASN A 125 -6.10 -30.16 -9.44
C ASN A 125 -6.46 -30.15 -10.93
N ASN A 126 -6.85 -29.00 -11.50
CA ASN A 126 -7.11 -28.89 -12.92
C ASN A 126 -5.79 -28.66 -13.67
N ILE A 127 -5.23 -29.74 -14.22
CA ILE A 127 -3.91 -29.72 -14.86
C ILE A 127 -3.84 -28.75 -16.05
N ASN A 128 -4.96 -28.50 -16.74
CA ASN A 128 -5.01 -27.60 -17.90
C ASN A 128 -4.73 -26.13 -17.52
N TYR A 129 -4.94 -25.76 -16.26
CA TYR A 129 -4.62 -24.41 -15.77
C TYR A 129 -3.13 -24.18 -15.53
N TRP A 130 -2.33 -25.24 -15.39
CA TRP A 130 -0.93 -25.16 -14.97
C TRP A 130 0.04 -25.73 -16.01
N LYS A 131 -0.38 -26.75 -16.77
CA LYS A 131 0.42 -27.36 -17.84
C LYS A 131 0.80 -26.30 -18.88
N ASN A 132 2.07 -26.28 -19.27
CA ASN A 132 2.63 -25.31 -20.22
C ASN A 132 2.35 -23.85 -19.80
N GLY A 133 2.36 -23.57 -18.50
CA GLY A 133 2.12 -22.24 -17.97
C GLY A 133 3.20 -21.24 -18.41
N VAL A 134 2.77 -20.10 -18.94
CA VAL A 134 3.66 -19.04 -19.47
C VAL A 134 3.45 -17.68 -18.80
N ILE A 135 2.40 -17.54 -17.97
CA ILE A 135 2.09 -16.29 -17.27
C ILE A 135 2.35 -16.47 -15.77
N ASN A 136 3.13 -15.59 -15.16
CA ASN A 136 3.37 -15.63 -13.72
C ASN A 136 2.08 -15.53 -12.92
N TRP A 137 1.96 -16.41 -11.92
CA TRP A 137 0.94 -16.36 -10.90
C TRP A 137 1.58 -16.19 -9.53
N PHE A 138 1.68 -14.92 -9.11
CA PHE A 138 2.35 -14.54 -7.88
C PHE A 138 1.53 -14.91 -6.65
N THR A 139 2.22 -15.47 -5.66
CA THR A 139 1.74 -15.67 -4.29
C THR A 139 2.58 -14.82 -3.32
N ILE A 140 2.17 -14.76 -2.05
CA ILE A 140 2.91 -14.03 -1.00
C ILE A 140 4.35 -14.55 -0.84
N ALA A 141 4.57 -15.84 -1.11
CA ALA A 141 5.90 -16.45 -1.05
C ALA A 141 6.83 -15.98 -2.17
N ASP A 142 6.28 -15.51 -3.29
CA ASP A 142 7.03 -14.96 -4.42
C ASP A 142 7.30 -13.44 -4.24
N MET A 143 6.56 -12.77 -3.34
CA MET A 143 6.76 -11.35 -3.04
C MET A 143 8.03 -11.11 -2.23
N LYS A 144 8.87 -10.21 -2.75
CA LYS A 144 10.01 -9.61 -2.05
C LYS A 144 9.61 -8.23 -1.57
N ASP A 145 9.62 -8.03 -0.25
CA ASP A 145 9.12 -6.79 0.35
C ASP A 145 9.90 -5.58 -0.15
N LYS A 146 9.18 -4.52 -0.54
CA LYS A 146 9.71 -3.25 -1.06
C LYS A 146 10.60 -3.39 -2.31
N GLN A 147 10.43 -4.46 -3.09
CA GLN A 147 11.25 -4.75 -4.27
C GLN A 147 10.45 -4.95 -5.55
N ILE A 148 11.17 -4.91 -6.68
CA ILE A 148 10.66 -5.33 -7.98
C ILE A 148 10.79 -6.85 -8.08
N ILE A 149 9.75 -7.51 -8.57
CA ILE A 149 9.69 -8.97 -8.76
C ILE A 149 9.42 -9.32 -10.22
N GLU A 150 10.05 -10.40 -10.69
CA GLU A 150 10.11 -10.74 -12.12
C GLU A 150 9.55 -12.13 -12.43
N ASP A 151 9.70 -13.09 -11.51
CA ASP A 151 9.31 -14.48 -11.73
C ASP A 151 8.57 -15.04 -10.50
N SER A 152 7.68 -16.01 -10.75
CA SER A 152 6.92 -16.71 -9.72
C SER A 152 7.13 -18.21 -9.81
N LYS A 153 7.06 -18.91 -8.67
CA LYS A 153 7.23 -20.37 -8.62
C LYS A 153 6.25 -21.15 -9.50
N LYS A 154 5.04 -20.62 -9.71
CA LYS A 154 4.01 -21.21 -10.58
C LYS A 154 3.64 -20.24 -11.69
N LYS A 155 3.33 -20.80 -12.85
CA LYS A 155 2.82 -20.09 -14.02
C LYS A 155 1.50 -20.73 -14.45
N ILE A 156 0.57 -19.91 -14.92
CA ILE A 156 -0.71 -20.37 -15.44
C ILE A 156 -0.70 -20.43 -16.96
N SER A 157 -1.54 -21.31 -17.52
CA SER A 157 -1.75 -21.43 -18.94
C SER A 157 -2.60 -20.27 -19.51
N LEU A 158 -2.61 -20.14 -20.84
CA LEU A 158 -3.52 -19.21 -21.53
C LEU A 158 -5.00 -19.56 -21.29
N GLN A 159 -5.31 -20.84 -21.08
CA GLN A 159 -6.65 -21.29 -20.75
C GLN A 159 -7.09 -20.75 -19.39
N ALA A 160 -6.26 -20.87 -18.35
CA ALA A 160 -6.55 -20.28 -17.04
C ALA A 160 -6.70 -18.76 -17.12
N LYS A 161 -5.86 -18.07 -17.89
CA LYS A 161 -6.00 -16.62 -18.13
C LYS A 161 -7.37 -16.27 -18.69
N LYS A 162 -7.87 -17.04 -19.67
CA LYS A 162 -9.18 -16.82 -20.28
C LYS A 162 -10.32 -17.12 -19.30
N GLU A 163 -10.33 -18.32 -18.72
CA GLU A 163 -11.46 -18.85 -17.96
C GLU A 163 -11.53 -18.31 -16.53
N ILE A 164 -10.39 -18.18 -15.85
CA ILE A 164 -10.35 -17.71 -14.46
C ILE A 164 -10.22 -16.19 -14.41
N PHE A 165 -9.33 -15.61 -15.22
CA PHE A 165 -9.00 -14.17 -15.14
C PHE A 165 -9.74 -13.30 -16.15
N ASN A 166 -10.61 -13.85 -17.01
CA ASN A 166 -11.32 -13.12 -18.06
C ASN A 166 -10.37 -12.29 -18.94
N ASN A 167 -9.19 -12.84 -19.24
CA ASN A 167 -8.08 -12.19 -19.94
C ASN A 167 -7.49 -10.94 -19.26
N GLN A 168 -7.92 -10.60 -18.04
CA GLN A 168 -7.38 -9.47 -17.29
C GLN A 168 -6.09 -9.85 -16.57
N MET A 169 -5.13 -8.92 -16.59
CA MET A 169 -3.83 -9.08 -15.92
C MET A 169 -3.42 -7.74 -15.34
N SER A 170 -2.62 -7.80 -14.27
CA SER A 170 -1.90 -6.65 -13.75
C SER A 170 -0.77 -6.33 -14.69
N LYS A 171 -0.56 -5.04 -15.00
CA LYS A 171 0.42 -4.61 -15.97
C LYS A 171 1.81 -4.50 -15.36
N LYS A 172 2.85 -4.63 -16.18
CA LYS A 172 4.21 -4.25 -15.78
C LYS A 172 4.19 -2.88 -15.08
N GLY A 173 4.84 -2.80 -13.92
CA GLY A 173 4.87 -1.60 -13.09
C GLY A 173 3.70 -1.46 -12.11
N THR A 174 2.76 -2.41 -12.04
CA THR A 174 1.70 -2.41 -11.02
C THR A 174 2.29 -2.70 -9.63
N LEU A 175 1.89 -1.90 -8.64
CA LEU A 175 2.20 -2.14 -7.23
C LEU A 175 1.24 -3.20 -6.66
N LEU A 176 1.81 -4.19 -6.01
CA LEU A 176 1.12 -5.25 -5.29
C LEU A 176 1.21 -5.01 -3.78
N LEU A 177 0.16 -5.42 -3.07
CA LEU A 177 0.10 -5.43 -1.60
C LEU A 177 -0.47 -6.77 -1.13
N SER A 178 0.20 -7.44 -0.20
CA SER A 178 -0.36 -8.58 0.51
C SER A 178 -1.27 -8.11 1.66
N PHE A 179 -2.48 -8.64 1.73
CA PHE A 179 -3.49 -8.18 2.69
C PHE A 179 -4.24 -9.31 3.41
N LYS A 180 -3.88 -10.57 3.11
CA LYS A 180 -4.27 -11.77 3.87
C LYS A 180 -3.01 -12.55 4.27
N LEU A 181 -3.11 -13.37 5.32
CA LEU A 181 -1.99 -14.15 5.86
C LEU A 181 -0.83 -13.24 6.30
N THR A 182 0.25 -13.13 5.51
CA THR A 182 1.28 -12.12 5.75
C THR A 182 0.79 -10.78 5.21
N ILE A 183 0.39 -9.88 6.11
CA ILE A 183 -0.11 -8.55 5.76
C ILE A 183 1.06 -7.56 5.61
N GLY A 184 1.00 -6.74 4.56
CA GLY A 184 1.84 -5.55 4.42
C GLY A 184 3.08 -5.71 3.57
N LYS A 185 3.30 -6.87 2.93
CA LYS A 185 4.36 -6.96 1.91
C LYS A 185 3.95 -6.16 0.68
N THR A 186 4.88 -5.41 0.13
CA THR A 186 4.70 -4.66 -1.11
C THR A 186 5.72 -5.10 -2.15
N SER A 187 5.32 -5.14 -3.42
CA SER A 187 6.25 -5.41 -4.53
C SER A 187 5.74 -4.78 -5.83
N ILE A 188 6.63 -4.51 -6.79
CA ILE A 188 6.24 -4.07 -8.14
C ILE A 188 6.56 -5.17 -9.13
N ILE A 189 5.61 -5.52 -10.01
CA ILE A 189 5.84 -6.55 -11.04
C ILE A 189 6.58 -5.97 -12.24
N ASN A 190 7.61 -6.66 -12.75
CA ASN A 190 8.38 -6.23 -13.93
C ASN A 190 7.82 -6.75 -15.27
N GLN A 191 6.69 -7.45 -15.23
CA GLN A 191 6.01 -7.98 -16.40
C GLN A 191 4.50 -8.11 -16.15
N ASP A 192 3.72 -8.19 -17.22
CA ASP A 192 2.29 -8.47 -17.12
C ASP A 192 2.07 -9.82 -16.44
N SER A 193 1.25 -9.87 -15.39
CA SER A 193 1.12 -11.05 -14.53
C SER A 193 -0.22 -11.10 -13.81
N VAL A 194 -0.49 -12.23 -13.17
CA VAL A 194 -1.63 -12.42 -12.26
C VAL A 194 -1.14 -12.80 -10.87
N HIS A 195 -2.04 -12.77 -9.89
CA HIS A 195 -1.74 -13.17 -8.51
C HIS A 195 -2.96 -13.81 -7.85
N ASN A 196 -2.76 -14.40 -6.67
CA ASN A 196 -3.82 -15.01 -5.88
C ASN A 196 -4.68 -13.99 -5.10
N GLU A 197 -5.73 -14.46 -4.42
CA GLU A 197 -6.69 -13.64 -3.65
C GLU A 197 -6.13 -13.06 -2.34
N ALA A 198 -4.89 -13.40 -1.98
CA ALA A 198 -4.21 -12.88 -0.81
C ALA A 198 -3.45 -11.58 -1.10
N ILE A 199 -3.31 -11.25 -2.39
CA ILE A 199 -2.64 -10.07 -2.92
C ILE A 199 -3.67 -9.19 -3.63
N VAL A 200 -3.46 -7.88 -3.58
CA VAL A 200 -4.23 -6.89 -4.32
C VAL A 200 -3.32 -6.10 -5.25
N SER A 201 -3.79 -5.86 -6.48
CA SER A 201 -3.17 -4.92 -7.40
C SER A 201 -3.70 -3.51 -7.17
N ILE A 202 -2.80 -2.55 -7.12
CA ILE A 202 -3.09 -1.14 -6.89
C ILE A 202 -2.96 -0.39 -8.21
N ASN A 203 -4.11 -0.07 -8.81
CA ASN A 203 -4.19 0.66 -10.07
C ASN A 203 -4.50 2.13 -9.77
N PHE A 204 -3.46 2.97 -9.73
CA PHE A 204 -3.60 4.41 -9.49
C PHE A 204 -4.44 5.08 -10.58
N TYR A 205 -5.31 6.02 -10.20
CA TYR A 205 -6.09 6.77 -11.20
C TYR A 205 -5.19 7.68 -12.04
N LYS A 206 -4.22 8.33 -11.39
CA LYS A 206 -3.15 9.08 -12.05
C LYS A 206 -1.83 8.38 -11.74
N ASP A 207 -1.21 7.79 -12.76
CA ASP A 207 0.08 7.12 -12.56
C ASP A 207 1.17 8.16 -12.30
N ASN A 208 1.78 8.09 -11.11
CA ASN A 208 2.90 8.91 -10.71
C ASN A 208 3.95 7.99 -10.09
N ASN A 209 5.12 7.91 -10.72
CA ASN A 209 6.17 7.00 -10.28
C ASN A 209 6.68 7.31 -8.87
N ILE A 210 6.77 8.60 -8.50
CA ILE A 210 7.20 9.02 -7.15
C ILE A 210 6.20 8.54 -6.10
N THR A 211 4.90 8.74 -6.32
CA THR A 211 3.85 8.28 -5.40
C THR A 211 3.80 6.75 -5.31
N LYS A 212 4.01 6.06 -6.43
CA LYS A 212 4.12 4.59 -6.48
C LYS A 212 5.30 4.08 -5.66
N MET A 213 6.49 4.68 -5.80
CA MET A 213 7.66 4.34 -4.99
C MET A 213 7.46 4.68 -3.51
N PHE A 214 6.86 5.83 -3.21
CA PHE A 214 6.52 6.20 -1.84
C PHE A 214 5.63 5.12 -1.19
N LEU A 215 4.55 4.70 -1.88
CA LEU A 215 3.68 3.64 -1.37
C LEU A 215 4.34 2.26 -1.39
N LEU A 216 5.26 1.96 -2.31
CA LEU A 216 6.07 0.74 -2.24
C LEU A 216 6.80 0.64 -0.90
N ILE A 217 7.40 1.73 -0.41
CA ILE A 217 8.17 1.73 0.84
C ILE A 217 7.28 1.75 2.08
N PHE A 218 6.23 2.59 2.08
CA PHE A 218 5.51 2.94 3.32
C PHE A 218 4.15 2.26 3.50
N LEU A 219 3.54 1.70 2.45
CA LEU A 219 2.18 1.14 2.54
C LEU A 219 2.10 -0.04 3.52
N GLY A 220 3.16 -0.86 3.59
CA GLY A 220 3.28 -1.95 4.56
C GLY A 220 3.35 -1.49 6.02
N LEU A 221 3.78 -0.24 6.28
CA LEU A 221 3.73 0.36 7.60
C LEU A 221 2.33 0.90 7.90
N LEU A 222 1.74 1.63 6.95
CA LEU A 222 0.42 2.26 7.08
C LEU A 222 -0.70 1.25 7.35
N ILE A 223 -0.61 0.06 6.76
CA ILE A 223 -1.60 -1.00 6.97
C ILE A 223 -1.66 -1.52 8.42
N ASN A 224 -0.64 -1.23 9.24
CA ASN A 224 -0.68 -1.58 10.66
C ASN A 224 -1.61 -0.69 11.47
N ASN A 225 -1.93 0.50 10.95
CA ASN A 225 -2.92 1.41 11.55
C ASN A 225 -4.36 1.04 11.14
N CYS A 226 -4.54 0.06 10.25
CA CYS A 226 -5.86 -0.45 9.92
C CYS A 226 -6.33 -1.49 10.96
N GLU A 227 -7.61 -1.42 11.31
CA GLU A 227 -8.27 -2.46 12.09
C GLU A 227 -8.31 -3.79 11.33
N LYS A 228 -7.53 -4.76 11.81
CA LYS A 228 -7.45 -6.11 11.23
C LYS A 228 -8.61 -6.99 11.75
N ILE A 229 -9.13 -7.88 10.91
CA ILE A 229 -10.13 -8.88 11.30
C ILE A 229 -9.39 -10.15 11.75
N ASN A 230 -9.82 -10.77 12.85
CA ASN A 230 -9.33 -12.09 13.24
C ASN A 230 -9.98 -13.16 12.35
N ALA A 231 -9.19 -13.91 11.59
CA ALA A 231 -9.65 -15.05 10.80
C ALA A 231 -8.97 -16.34 11.27
N ILE A 232 -9.51 -17.50 10.86
CA ILE A 232 -9.03 -18.84 11.27
C ILE A 232 -7.53 -19.03 10.97
N LYS A 233 -7.03 -18.44 9.88
CA LYS A 233 -5.61 -18.51 9.46
C LYS A 233 -4.81 -17.23 9.80
N GLY A 234 -5.23 -16.48 10.80
CA GLY A 234 -4.57 -15.26 11.28
C GLY A 234 -5.33 -13.96 10.95
N LYS A 235 -4.69 -12.81 11.22
CA LYS A 235 -5.27 -11.49 10.94
C LYS A 235 -5.41 -11.28 9.42
N THR A 236 -6.54 -10.71 8.98
CA THR A 236 -6.87 -10.47 7.57
C THR A 236 -7.52 -9.10 7.39
N LEU A 237 -7.28 -8.45 6.26
CA LEU A 237 -8.06 -7.30 5.79
C LEU A 237 -8.97 -7.73 4.64
N ASN A 238 -10.09 -7.03 4.47
CA ASN A 238 -10.93 -7.17 3.28
C ASN A 238 -10.75 -5.95 2.37
N LYS A 239 -11.23 -6.06 1.13
CA LYS A 239 -11.12 -4.98 0.14
C LYS A 239 -11.77 -3.68 0.62
N GLU A 240 -12.90 -3.77 1.32
CA GLU A 240 -13.62 -2.58 1.81
C GLU A 240 -12.81 -1.82 2.87
N LYS A 241 -12.20 -2.53 3.83
CA LYS A 241 -11.31 -1.94 4.84
C LYS A 241 -10.08 -1.31 4.19
N LEU A 242 -9.48 -1.98 3.21
CA LEU A 242 -8.37 -1.40 2.45
C LEU A 242 -8.77 -0.12 1.72
N GLN A 243 -9.96 -0.10 1.10
CA GLN A 243 -10.49 1.08 0.42
C GLN A 243 -10.70 2.28 1.37
N LYS A 244 -11.08 2.01 2.63
CA LYS A 244 -11.27 3.03 3.68
C LYS A 244 -10.00 3.38 4.46
N MET A 245 -8.86 2.73 4.17
CA MET A 245 -7.59 3.03 4.83
C MET A 245 -7.19 4.49 4.62
N LEU A 246 -6.77 5.15 5.69
CA LEU A 246 -6.19 6.49 5.66
C LEU A 246 -4.76 6.44 5.13
N ILE A 247 -4.48 7.24 4.11
CA ILE A 247 -3.15 7.41 3.51
C ILE A 247 -2.72 8.86 3.72
N PRO A 248 -1.55 9.10 4.35
CA PRO A 248 -0.96 10.43 4.39
C PRO A 248 -0.27 10.67 3.05
N ILE A 249 -0.68 11.71 2.35
CA ILE A 249 -0.10 12.11 1.07
C ILE A 249 0.71 13.39 1.29
N PRO A 250 2.05 13.32 1.17
CA PRO A 250 2.90 14.50 1.08
C PRO A 250 2.76 15.18 -0.29
N PRO A 251 3.17 16.46 -0.41
CA PRO A 251 3.54 17.04 -1.70
C PRO A 251 4.51 16.15 -2.49
N ILE A 252 4.46 16.19 -3.82
CA ILE A 252 5.35 15.35 -4.67
C ILE A 252 6.84 15.59 -4.36
N LYS A 253 7.23 16.85 -4.16
CA LYS A 253 8.60 17.22 -3.77
C LYS A 253 9.00 16.55 -2.45
N ASN A 254 8.13 16.57 -1.45
CA ASN A 254 8.36 15.92 -0.16
C ASN A 254 8.42 14.39 -0.30
N GLN A 255 7.56 13.77 -1.11
CA GLN A 255 7.62 12.33 -1.39
C GLN A 255 9.01 11.95 -1.94
N ASN A 256 9.52 12.71 -2.91
CA ASN A 256 10.85 12.49 -3.48
C ASN A 256 11.97 12.66 -2.44
N ASN A 257 11.94 13.73 -1.64
CA ASN A 257 12.93 13.97 -0.60
C ASN A 257 12.92 12.87 0.47
N ILE A 258 11.73 12.41 0.88
CA ILE A 258 11.57 11.31 1.83
C ILE A 258 12.18 10.03 1.26
N LEU A 259 11.92 9.71 -0.01
CA LEU A 259 12.51 8.53 -0.67
C LEU A 259 14.03 8.60 -0.69
N LEU A 260 14.60 9.75 -1.07
CA LEU A 260 16.05 9.95 -1.11
C LEU A 260 16.70 9.77 0.27
N ILE A 261 16.14 10.38 1.31
CA ILE A 261 16.66 10.26 2.68
C ILE A 261 16.48 8.83 3.21
N THR A 262 15.32 8.23 2.97
CA THR A 262 15.02 6.87 3.42
C THR A 262 15.96 5.85 2.80
N ASN A 263 16.23 5.96 1.49
CA ASN A 263 17.18 5.09 0.80
C ASN A 263 18.59 5.26 1.36
N LYS A 264 19.06 6.50 1.57
CA LYS A 264 20.37 6.76 2.19
C LYS A 264 20.48 6.11 3.58
N ILE A 265 19.43 6.17 4.39
CA ILE A 265 19.41 5.56 5.70
C ILE A 265 19.40 4.02 5.58
N ILE A 266 18.59 3.46 4.68
CA ILE A 266 18.57 2.02 4.41
C ILE A 266 19.95 1.50 4.00
N ASP A 267 20.62 2.20 3.11
CA ASP A 267 21.96 1.85 2.65
C ASP A 267 22.99 1.93 3.78
N LEU A 268 22.92 2.98 4.62
CA LEU A 268 23.83 3.19 5.74
C LEU A 268 23.74 2.08 6.79
N PHE A 269 22.52 1.66 7.13
CA PHE A 269 22.28 0.62 8.14
C PHE A 269 22.18 -0.80 7.55
N LYS A 270 22.38 -0.94 6.22
CA LYS A 270 22.24 -2.19 5.46
C LYS A 270 20.96 -2.94 5.83
N PHE A 271 19.85 -2.21 5.92
CA PHE A 271 18.54 -2.79 6.25
C PHE A 271 18.05 -3.74 5.16
#